data_AF-A0A179GQZ2-F1
#
_entry.id   AF-A0A179GQZ2-F1
#
_cell.length_a   1.000
_cell.length_b   1.000
_cell.length_c   1.000
_cell.angle_alpha   90.00
_cell.angle_beta   90.00
_cell.angle_gamma   90.00
#
_symmetry.space_group_name_H-M   'P 1'
#
loop_
_entity.id
_entity.type
_entity.pdbx_description
1 polymer ?
#
loop_
_entity_poly.entity_id
_entity_poly.type
_entity_poly.pdbx_seq_one_letter_code
_entity_poly.pdbx_strand_id
1 'polypeptide(L)'
;MASAQPAPSAAVEASAPAQANGNGNGNANGTDNKRPHKRPNPGNGGHGKAKDWKHKKTKREKNITEGSSEDVLRHDIQALLESRKSSEPTSNDDNTGDTTDELLPEEGTEADVEVLELSSTGDGLAMRPGSNQVYVVPFAIPGDTVRVKVFRHIRRENQTVADFLSVVKPSPLRDDSRIQCKYFASCGGCQFQMLEYPEQLRLKRRIVEKAYRNFSNLPAELVPTIQDTIGSPLQYGYRTKLTPHFDGPPGFRPSKRAKNPKIPFESCPDIGFMQKGKRKVLDIEDCPIGTDAVRQGMIRERERMQQEFKKFERGATILLRENTRRYPSGGDEVAPEEGQLPPYTVRTEGEGFVDVKSCETDSKATTTEYIGDHIFTNPAGSFFQNNNSILPKFTSYIKERILPPASSSSSSTAAAASPIKYLIDAYSGSGLFTITLASVFQHSTGIDIAADSIASARNNASLNGLGEDRCKFIAADAGQLFKNVAYPRDETVVVLDPPRKGCDADFLAQLRRFGPKRVLYVSCNVHTQARDVGVLVRGEGDGARYDIESLVGFDFFPQTGHVEGVAILNRHDGDAEPVQEEAVEQTDS
;
A
#
# COMPACT_ATOMS: atom_id res chain seq x y z
N MET A 1 -12.03 -68.69 -13.40
CA MET A 1 -11.48 -68.49 -14.76
C MET A 1 -11.33 -66.99 -14.97
N ALA A 2 -10.24 -66.52 -15.60
CA ALA A 2 -9.83 -65.10 -15.76
C ALA A 2 -9.68 -64.34 -14.41
N SER A 3 -8.53 -63.85 -13.94
CA SER A 3 -7.29 -63.27 -14.53
C SER A 3 -7.35 -61.77 -14.79
N ALA A 4 -6.71 -60.98 -13.91
CA ALA A 4 -5.73 -59.94 -14.23
C ALA A 4 -5.16 -59.28 -12.95
N GLN A 5 -3.87 -58.93 -12.95
CA GLN A 5 -3.26 -57.99 -11.99
C GLN A 5 -3.05 -56.62 -12.67
N PRO A 6 -3.05 -55.50 -11.93
CA PRO A 6 -2.43 -54.26 -12.38
C PRO A 6 -0.91 -54.24 -12.08
N ALA A 7 -0.15 -53.55 -12.93
CA ALA A 7 1.32 -53.46 -12.90
C ALA A 7 1.81 -52.08 -12.37
N PRO A 8 3.10 -51.92 -12.01
CA PRO A 8 3.58 -50.72 -11.31
C PRO A 8 3.94 -49.52 -12.22
N SER A 9 4.03 -48.35 -11.57
CA SER A 9 4.60 -47.05 -11.97
C SER A 9 5.28 -46.88 -13.35
N ALA A 10 4.87 -45.83 -14.06
CA ALA A 10 5.70 -45.13 -15.04
C ALA A 10 6.06 -43.73 -14.53
N ALA A 11 7.30 -43.29 -14.76
CA ALA A 11 7.74 -41.92 -14.46
C ALA A 11 7.42 -40.97 -15.62
N VAL A 12 7.34 -39.67 -15.33
CA VAL A 12 7.19 -38.61 -16.35
C VAL A 12 8.31 -37.60 -16.18
N GLU A 13 9.12 -37.42 -17.23
CA GLU A 13 10.22 -36.46 -17.26
C GLU A 13 9.70 -35.03 -17.50
N ALA A 14 10.16 -34.07 -16.70
CA ALA A 14 9.88 -32.65 -16.92
C ALA A 14 10.88 -32.07 -17.95
N SER A 15 10.38 -31.69 -19.13
CA SER A 15 11.21 -31.16 -20.22
C SER A 15 11.50 -29.66 -20.06
N ALA A 16 12.75 -29.25 -20.35
CA ALA A 16 13.19 -27.87 -20.25
C ALA A 16 13.11 -27.13 -21.61
N PRO A 17 12.71 -25.84 -21.65
CA PRO A 17 12.70 -25.05 -22.88
C PRO A 17 14.12 -24.56 -23.24
N ALA A 18 14.60 -24.93 -24.42
CA ALA A 18 15.91 -24.52 -24.94
C ALA A 18 15.91 -23.10 -25.55
N GLN A 19 17.09 -22.47 -25.61
CA GLN A 19 17.31 -21.23 -26.37
C GLN A 19 17.88 -21.54 -27.77
N ALA A 20 17.50 -20.73 -28.78
CA ALA A 20 18.17 -20.74 -30.08
C ALA A 20 18.16 -19.33 -30.74
N ASN A 21 19.36 -18.83 -31.06
CA ASN A 21 19.60 -17.87 -32.14
C ASN A 21 19.82 -18.69 -33.45
N GLY A 22 19.81 -18.16 -34.68
CA GLY A 22 19.66 -16.79 -35.18
C GLY A 22 20.68 -16.47 -36.29
N ASN A 23 20.23 -15.98 -37.46
CA ASN A 23 20.95 -15.38 -38.61
C ASN A 23 19.87 -14.88 -39.62
N GLY A 24 20.06 -13.94 -40.55
CA GLY A 24 21.24 -13.33 -41.19
C GLY A 24 21.23 -13.68 -42.70
N ASN A 25 21.39 -12.79 -43.69
CA ASN A 25 21.83 -11.38 -43.83
C ASN A 25 21.16 -10.79 -45.13
N GLY A 26 21.30 -9.55 -45.65
CA GLY A 26 22.04 -8.31 -45.30
C GLY A 26 22.09 -7.32 -46.50
N ASN A 27 22.65 -6.10 -46.30
CA ASN A 27 23.00 -5.06 -47.31
C ASN A 27 21.86 -4.35 -48.10
N ALA A 28 22.03 -3.11 -48.61
CA ALA A 28 22.97 -2.03 -48.27
C ALA A 28 22.55 -0.67 -48.89
N ASN A 29 22.80 0.44 -48.18
CA ASN A 29 23.49 1.65 -48.68
C ASN A 29 23.64 2.67 -47.53
N GLY A 30 24.62 3.58 -47.64
CA GLY A 30 24.89 4.57 -46.60
C GLY A 30 25.07 5.98 -47.14
N THR A 31 25.24 6.95 -46.25
CA THR A 31 25.87 8.24 -46.56
C THR A 31 26.35 8.91 -45.29
N ASP A 32 27.46 9.63 -45.41
CA ASP A 32 28.06 10.44 -44.35
C ASP A 32 27.18 11.67 -44.04
N ASN A 33 27.06 12.08 -42.78
CA ASN A 33 26.85 13.51 -42.49
C ASN A 33 27.23 13.92 -41.08
N LYS A 34 27.99 15.02 -40.99
CA LYS A 34 28.59 15.53 -39.75
C LYS A 34 27.62 16.48 -39.04
N ARG A 35 27.52 16.37 -37.70
CA ARG A 35 26.77 17.34 -36.88
C ARG A 35 27.43 18.73 -36.99
N PRO A 36 26.70 19.80 -37.38
CA PRO A 36 27.28 21.13 -37.50
C PRO A 36 27.55 21.78 -36.13
N HIS A 37 28.49 22.72 -36.10
CA HIS A 37 28.94 23.38 -34.87
C HIS A 37 27.94 24.43 -34.35
N LYS A 38 27.93 24.58 -33.03
CA LYS A 38 27.10 25.54 -32.29
C LYS A 38 27.57 26.98 -32.52
N ARG A 39 26.78 27.81 -33.22
CA ARG A 39 27.04 29.25 -33.36
C ARG A 39 26.97 29.96 -31.99
N PRO A 40 27.89 30.89 -31.67
CA PRO A 40 27.69 31.85 -30.59
C PRO A 40 26.68 32.93 -31.00
N ASN A 41 25.93 33.47 -30.05
CA ASN A 41 25.05 34.62 -30.26
C ASN A 41 25.73 35.87 -29.68
N PRO A 42 25.79 37.01 -30.40
CA PRO A 42 26.43 38.22 -29.88
C PRO A 42 25.60 38.83 -28.73
N GLY A 43 26.28 39.52 -27.82
CA GLY A 43 25.63 40.20 -26.70
C GLY A 43 25.03 41.55 -27.10
N ASN A 44 24.01 41.98 -26.36
CA ASN A 44 23.66 43.39 -26.21
C ASN A 44 23.46 43.68 -24.71
N GLY A 45 23.82 44.88 -24.25
CA GLY A 45 23.99 45.20 -22.84
C GLY A 45 22.84 45.99 -22.20
N GLY A 46 23.05 46.40 -20.95
CA GLY A 46 22.31 47.51 -20.32
C GLY A 46 20.89 47.21 -19.85
N HIS A 47 20.74 46.65 -18.64
CA HIS A 47 20.24 47.36 -17.45
C HIS A 47 19.81 46.38 -16.35
N GLY A 48 20.04 46.79 -15.10
CA GLY A 48 19.87 45.91 -13.94
C GLY A 48 18.41 45.71 -13.51
N LYS A 49 17.98 44.46 -13.46
CA LYS A 49 17.08 43.97 -12.41
C LYS A 49 17.70 42.71 -11.82
N ALA A 50 17.74 42.62 -10.49
CA ALA A 50 18.15 41.41 -9.81
C ALA A 50 17.17 40.29 -10.23
N LYS A 51 17.66 39.30 -10.98
CA LYS A 51 16.88 38.11 -11.29
C LYS A 51 17.05 37.14 -10.13
N ASP A 52 15.97 36.89 -9.41
CA ASP A 52 15.88 35.70 -8.54
C ASP A 52 16.21 34.48 -9.37
N TRP A 53 17.42 33.94 -9.15
CA TRP A 53 17.85 32.71 -9.80
C TRP A 53 17.13 31.55 -9.10
N LYS A 54 15.85 31.34 -9.44
CA LYS A 54 15.06 30.19 -8.98
C LYS A 54 15.88 28.93 -9.16
N HIS A 55 16.38 28.36 -8.05
CA HIS A 55 17.39 27.31 -8.10
C HIS A 55 16.86 26.13 -8.90
N LYS A 56 17.62 25.71 -9.90
CA LYS A 56 17.21 24.65 -10.83
C LYS A 56 17.08 23.34 -10.05
N LYS A 57 15.83 22.85 -9.92
CA LYS A 57 15.51 21.63 -9.16
C LYS A 57 16.47 20.48 -9.50
N THR A 58 16.99 19.79 -8.50
CA THR A 58 17.88 18.62 -8.71
C THR A 58 17.13 17.45 -9.35
N LYS A 59 17.85 16.38 -9.73
CA LYS A 59 17.21 15.17 -10.24
C LYS A 59 16.32 14.49 -9.19
N ARG A 60 16.61 14.62 -7.89
CA ARG A 60 15.76 14.07 -6.83
C ARG A 60 14.47 14.86 -6.70
N GLU A 61 14.56 16.17 -6.51
CA GLU A 61 13.42 17.12 -6.42
C GLU A 61 12.47 17.11 -7.64
N LYS A 62 12.88 16.50 -8.76
CA LYS A 62 12.07 16.30 -9.98
C LYS A 62 11.43 14.92 -10.10
N ASN A 63 11.88 13.96 -9.30
CA ASN A 63 11.42 12.58 -9.29
C ASN A 63 10.47 12.29 -8.12
N ILE A 64 10.45 13.15 -7.09
CA ILE A 64 9.46 13.11 -6.00
C ILE A 64 8.07 13.35 -6.61
N THR A 65 7.18 12.38 -6.45
CA THR A 65 5.75 12.49 -6.80
C THR A 65 4.95 12.85 -5.57
N GLU A 66 3.85 13.58 -5.75
CA GLU A 66 2.91 13.93 -4.68
C GLU A 66 2.43 12.68 -3.92
N GLY A 67 2.33 12.76 -2.60
CA GLY A 67 1.90 11.65 -1.75
C GLY A 67 2.86 10.44 -1.72
N SER A 68 4.07 10.57 -2.28
CA SER A 68 5.14 9.57 -2.12
C SER A 68 5.84 9.70 -0.76
N SER A 69 6.50 8.63 -0.31
CA SER A 69 7.26 8.63 0.95
C SER A 69 8.36 9.68 1.01
N GLU A 70 8.97 10.08 -0.12
CA GLU A 70 9.94 11.18 -0.14
C GLU A 70 9.26 12.56 0.04
N ASP A 71 8.05 12.74 -0.50
CA ASP A 71 7.30 14.00 -0.42
C ASP A 71 6.66 14.20 0.96
N VAL A 72 6.09 13.14 1.51
CA VAL A 72 5.54 13.08 2.87
C VAL A 72 6.63 13.39 3.90
N LEU A 73 7.80 12.76 3.76
CA LEU A 73 8.96 13.02 4.62
C LEU A 73 9.48 14.46 4.51
N ARG A 74 9.43 15.06 3.32
CA ARG A 74 9.76 16.49 3.10
C ARG A 74 8.81 17.41 3.87
N HIS A 75 7.50 17.14 3.84
CA HIS A 75 6.52 17.91 4.62
C HIS A 75 6.71 17.75 6.13
N ASP A 76 7.01 16.54 6.61
CA ASP A 76 7.29 16.30 8.03
C ASP A 76 8.57 17.00 8.53
N ILE A 77 9.65 16.97 7.73
CA ILE A 77 10.90 17.69 8.04
C ILE A 77 10.67 19.21 8.07
N GLN A 78 9.90 19.74 7.12
CA GLN A 78 9.58 21.17 7.07
C GLN A 78 8.78 21.61 8.31
N ALA A 79 7.73 20.86 8.69
CA ALA A 79 6.92 21.18 9.86
C ALA A 79 7.72 21.15 11.18
N LEU A 80 8.68 20.24 11.32
CA LEU A 80 9.59 20.19 12.49
C LEU A 80 10.54 21.40 12.54
N LEU A 81 11.03 21.87 11.40
CA LEU A 81 11.88 23.08 11.34
C LEU A 81 11.09 24.36 11.58
N GLU A 82 9.83 24.41 11.15
CA GLU A 82 8.93 25.55 11.38
C GLU A 82 8.49 25.64 12.85
N SER A 83 8.15 24.51 13.49
CA SER A 83 7.77 24.50 14.91
C SER A 83 8.92 24.95 15.81
N ARG A 84 10.15 24.50 15.56
CA ARG A 84 11.34 24.96 16.31
C ARG A 84 11.59 26.46 16.19
N LYS A 85 11.51 27.03 14.97
CA LYS A 85 11.65 28.48 14.74
C LYS A 85 10.61 29.32 15.49
N SER A 86 9.43 28.77 15.79
CA SER A 86 8.40 29.45 16.60
C SER A 86 8.63 29.36 18.12
N SER A 87 9.56 28.52 18.57
CA SER A 87 9.86 28.27 19.99
C SER A 87 11.14 28.93 20.50
N GLU A 88 12.01 29.39 19.60
CA GLU A 88 13.23 30.13 19.94
C GLU A 88 12.92 31.64 19.97
N PRO A 89 13.27 32.38 21.03
CA PRO A 89 12.90 33.79 21.17
C PRO A 89 13.61 34.66 20.13
N THR A 90 12.86 35.53 19.45
CA THR A 90 13.40 36.41 18.40
C THR A 90 14.33 37.48 18.97
N SER A 91 15.63 37.19 18.95
CA SER A 91 16.67 38.21 18.96
C SER A 91 16.57 39.01 17.65
N ASN A 92 16.11 40.25 17.74
CA ASN A 92 16.04 41.17 16.60
C ASN A 92 17.44 41.62 16.17
N ASP A 93 18.10 40.82 15.34
CA ASP A 93 19.15 41.28 14.43
C ASP A 93 18.70 40.99 12.99
N ASP A 94 18.09 42.00 12.39
CA ASP A 94 17.78 42.00 10.96
C ASP A 94 19.08 42.22 10.16
N ASN A 95 19.13 41.65 8.95
CA ASN A 95 20.11 41.99 7.91
C ASN A 95 21.61 41.63 8.14
N THR A 96 21.95 40.35 7.97
CA THR A 96 22.95 39.99 6.93
C THR A 96 22.80 38.55 6.46
N GLY A 97 22.82 38.34 5.14
CA GLY A 97 22.69 37.02 4.54
C GLY A 97 24.01 36.26 4.44
N ASP A 98 24.55 35.81 5.58
CA ASP A 98 25.67 34.87 5.62
C ASP A 98 25.25 33.58 6.33
N THR A 99 25.11 32.49 5.56
CA THR A 99 24.83 31.17 6.13
C THR A 99 26.12 30.60 6.69
N THR A 100 26.31 30.71 8.02
CA THR A 100 27.35 29.97 8.75
C THR A 100 27.14 28.47 8.52
N ASP A 101 27.84 27.90 7.53
CA ASP A 101 27.58 26.56 7.01
C ASP A 101 27.83 25.52 8.12
N GLU A 102 26.77 24.87 8.59
CA GLU A 102 26.83 24.08 9.82
C GLU A 102 27.89 22.98 9.70
N LEU A 103 28.73 22.86 10.75
CA LEU A 103 29.71 21.78 10.90
C LEU A 103 28.98 20.47 11.23
N LEU A 104 28.38 19.91 10.19
CA LEU A 104 27.86 18.54 10.16
C LEU A 104 29.01 17.54 10.32
N PRO A 105 28.80 16.38 10.96
CA PRO A 105 29.83 15.33 11.05
C PRO A 105 30.20 14.79 9.65
N GLU A 106 31.36 14.16 9.51
CA GLU A 106 31.77 13.60 8.22
C GLU A 106 30.91 12.38 7.84
N GLU A 107 30.59 12.21 6.55
CA GLU A 107 29.84 11.04 6.08
C GLU A 107 30.62 9.75 6.38
N GLY A 108 30.00 8.83 7.12
CA GLY A 108 30.62 7.61 7.65
C GLY A 108 31.03 7.66 9.13
N THR A 109 30.95 8.82 9.78
CA THR A 109 31.18 8.95 11.24
C THR A 109 29.95 8.62 12.08
N GLU A 110 30.15 8.42 13.38
CA GLU A 110 29.08 8.22 14.36
C GLU A 110 28.72 9.55 15.05
N ALA A 111 27.43 9.74 15.33
CA ALA A 111 26.91 10.88 16.07
C ALA A 111 25.75 10.45 16.97
N ASP A 112 25.64 11.09 18.14
CA ASP A 112 24.48 10.94 19.02
C ASP A 112 23.47 12.06 18.71
N VAL A 113 22.20 11.71 18.53
CA VAL A 113 21.10 12.63 18.16
C VAL A 113 19.86 12.37 19.00
N GLU A 114 19.09 13.43 19.28
CA GLU A 114 17.83 13.36 20.03
C GLU A 114 16.64 13.30 19.06
N VAL A 115 15.78 12.29 19.21
CA VAL A 115 14.58 12.11 18.37
C VAL A 115 13.46 12.99 18.90
N LEU A 116 12.97 13.92 18.06
CA LEU A 116 11.95 14.90 18.42
C LEU A 116 10.55 14.46 17.95
N GLU A 117 10.46 13.87 16.76
CA GLU A 117 9.21 13.40 16.17
C GLU A 117 9.37 12.05 15.45
N LEU A 118 8.24 11.47 15.03
CA LEU A 118 8.19 10.41 14.02
C LEU A 118 7.62 11.02 12.74
N SER A 119 8.29 10.74 11.62
CA SER A 119 7.73 11.00 10.30
C SER A 119 6.50 10.12 10.06
N SER A 120 5.67 10.51 9.11
CA SER A 120 4.54 9.71 8.65
C SER A 120 4.97 8.47 7.86
N THR A 121 6.28 8.28 7.61
CA THR A 121 6.88 7.05 7.07
C THR A 121 7.34 6.07 8.16
N GLY A 122 7.17 6.40 9.44
CA GLY A 122 7.59 5.56 10.57
C GLY A 122 9.09 5.60 10.88
N ASP A 123 9.80 6.62 10.40
CA ASP A 123 11.21 6.87 10.74
C ASP A 123 11.31 8.06 11.71
N GLY A 124 12.21 7.99 12.69
CA GLY A 124 12.44 9.06 13.66
C GLY A 124 13.06 10.29 13.00
N LEU A 125 12.58 11.47 13.41
CA LEU A 125 13.15 12.77 13.03
C LEU A 125 13.92 13.32 14.23
N ALA A 126 15.24 13.29 14.12
CA ALA A 126 16.17 13.62 15.18
C ALA A 126 17.04 14.84 14.84
N MET A 127 17.58 15.51 15.84
CA MET A 127 18.48 16.66 15.65
C MET A 127 19.63 16.61 16.66
N ARG A 128 20.70 17.37 16.39
CA ARG A 128 21.70 17.70 17.43
C ARG A 128 21.28 18.99 18.13
N PRO A 129 21.63 19.21 19.41
CA PRO A 129 21.42 20.51 20.05
C PRO A 129 22.07 21.66 19.24
N GLY A 130 21.32 22.74 19.00
CA GLY A 130 21.77 23.90 18.21
C GLY A 130 21.93 23.66 16.70
N SER A 131 21.51 22.50 16.17
CA SER A 131 21.56 22.18 14.74
C SER A 131 20.25 22.54 14.04
N ASN A 132 20.34 22.94 12.77
CA ASN A 132 19.19 23.08 11.87
C ASN A 132 19.04 21.89 10.89
N GLN A 133 19.81 20.83 11.08
CA GLN A 133 19.85 19.64 10.23
C GLN A 133 19.03 18.50 10.87
N VAL A 134 17.98 18.03 10.18
CA VAL A 134 17.13 16.91 10.60
C VAL A 134 17.71 15.58 10.11
N TYR A 135 18.00 14.70 11.06
CA TYR A 135 18.45 13.33 10.84
C TYR A 135 17.22 12.41 10.76
N VAL A 136 17.09 11.68 9.66
CA VAL A 136 16.08 10.64 9.50
C VAL A 136 16.69 9.32 9.94
N VAL A 137 16.19 8.79 11.06
CA VAL A 137 16.77 7.65 11.79
C VAL A 137 15.74 6.54 11.91
N PRO A 138 16.00 5.33 11.39
CA PRO A 138 15.05 4.23 11.50
C PRO A 138 15.02 3.64 12.93
N PHE A 139 13.91 3.03 13.32
CA PHE A 139 13.76 2.28 14.59
C PHE A 139 13.96 3.09 15.88
N ALA A 140 13.84 4.41 15.81
CA ALA A 140 14.00 5.35 16.91
C ALA A 140 12.71 6.17 17.10
N ILE A 141 12.31 6.41 18.34
CA ILE A 141 11.02 7.04 18.69
C ILE A 141 11.20 8.34 19.50
N PRO A 142 10.19 9.23 19.59
CA PRO A 142 10.36 10.54 20.21
C PRO A 142 10.78 10.42 21.68
N GLY A 143 11.82 11.16 22.07
CA GLY A 143 12.47 11.07 23.37
C GLY A 143 13.61 10.06 23.47
N ASP A 144 13.86 9.22 22.46
CA ASP A 144 15.10 8.45 22.38
C ASP A 144 16.28 9.41 22.12
N THR A 145 17.41 9.20 22.79
CA THR A 145 18.73 9.63 22.29
C THR A 145 19.41 8.42 21.67
N VAL A 146 19.76 8.51 20.39
CA VAL A 146 20.25 7.38 19.58
C VAL A 146 21.60 7.68 18.97
N ARG A 147 22.46 6.65 18.93
CA ARG A 147 23.71 6.66 18.18
C ARG A 147 23.44 6.23 16.75
N VAL A 148 23.88 7.05 15.81
CA VAL A 148 23.65 6.83 14.37
C VAL A 148 24.96 6.96 13.61
N LYS A 149 25.08 6.20 12.52
CA LYS A 149 26.14 6.40 11.53
C LYS A 149 25.62 7.30 10.43
N VAL A 150 26.27 8.45 10.22
CA VAL A 150 25.93 9.36 9.14
C VAL A 150 26.14 8.65 7.80
N PHE A 151 25.07 8.42 7.05
CA PHE A 151 25.18 7.81 5.72
C PHE A 151 25.33 8.88 4.64
N ARG A 152 24.51 9.94 4.68
CA ARG A 152 24.55 11.02 3.68
C ARG A 152 23.87 12.30 4.12
N HIS A 153 24.47 13.44 3.78
CA HIS A 153 23.85 14.77 3.88
C HIS A 153 23.18 15.22 2.58
N ILE A 154 22.04 15.89 2.75
CA ILE A 154 21.25 16.51 1.69
C ILE A 154 21.01 17.97 2.14
N ARG A 155 22.08 18.77 2.12
CA ARG A 155 22.10 20.15 2.66
C ARG A 155 21.01 21.07 2.09
N ARG A 156 20.50 20.80 0.88
CA ARG A 156 19.40 21.59 0.25
C ARG A 156 18.02 21.36 0.86
N GLU A 157 17.85 20.28 1.60
CA GLU A 157 16.58 19.85 2.17
C GLU A 157 16.68 19.77 3.71
N ASN A 158 17.77 20.33 4.27
CA ASN A 158 18.18 20.22 5.69
C ASN A 158 18.12 18.78 6.24
N GLN A 159 18.31 17.79 5.36
CA GLN A 159 18.07 16.37 5.65
C GLN A 159 19.39 15.58 5.72
N THR A 160 19.58 14.80 6.78
CA THR A 160 20.60 13.76 6.87
C THR A 160 19.92 12.41 6.86
N VAL A 161 20.41 11.47 6.05
CA VAL A 161 20.06 10.04 6.16
C VAL A 161 21.13 9.37 7.00
N ALA A 162 20.72 8.59 8.01
CA ALA A 162 21.63 7.88 8.91
C ALA A 162 21.19 6.43 9.16
N ASP A 163 22.17 5.54 9.30
CA ASP A 163 21.93 4.19 9.80
C ASP A 163 21.80 4.25 11.34
N PHE A 164 20.76 3.63 11.90
CA PHE A 164 20.66 3.39 13.35
C PHE A 164 21.74 2.42 13.81
N LEU A 165 22.39 2.69 14.95
CA LEU A 165 23.36 1.77 15.58
C LEU A 165 22.85 1.27 16.93
N SER A 166 22.46 2.18 17.84
CA SER A 166 21.97 1.82 19.17
C SER A 166 21.20 2.96 19.83
N VAL A 167 20.47 2.64 20.90
CA VAL A 167 19.92 3.63 21.83
C VAL A 167 20.97 3.95 22.90
N VAL A 168 21.21 5.24 23.12
CA VAL A 168 22.07 5.76 24.21
C VAL A 168 21.24 6.07 25.44
N LYS A 169 20.01 6.56 25.25
CA LYS A 169 19.01 6.81 26.29
C LYS A 169 17.62 6.52 25.72
N PRO A 170 16.82 5.60 26.29
CA PRO A 170 15.49 5.30 25.78
C PRO A 170 14.47 6.38 26.15
N SER A 171 13.49 6.57 25.26
CA SER A 171 12.23 7.25 25.53
C SER A 171 11.44 6.52 26.62
N PRO A 172 10.65 7.21 27.47
CA PRO A 172 9.66 6.58 28.34
C PRO A 172 8.62 5.71 27.61
N LEU A 173 8.48 5.88 26.29
CA LEU A 173 7.60 5.08 25.43
C LEU A 173 8.25 3.80 24.87
N ARG A 174 9.55 3.56 25.15
CA ARG A 174 10.34 2.49 24.53
C ARG A 174 10.48 1.26 25.43
N ASP A 175 9.65 0.25 25.18
CA ASP A 175 9.70 -1.15 25.66
C ASP A 175 10.40 -2.16 24.74
N ASP A 176 11.72 -2.28 24.74
CA ASP A 176 12.42 -3.26 23.87
C ASP A 176 12.14 -4.75 24.22
N SER A 177 11.60 -5.06 25.40
CA SER A 177 11.12 -6.41 25.75
C SER A 177 9.84 -6.83 25.00
N ARG A 178 9.12 -5.88 24.38
CA ARG A 178 7.94 -6.14 23.53
C ARG A 178 8.31 -6.63 22.11
N ILE A 179 9.61 -6.58 21.76
CA ILE A 179 10.13 -6.97 20.44
C ILE A 179 10.15 -8.49 20.30
N GLN A 180 9.24 -9.03 19.47
CA GLN A 180 9.20 -10.47 19.20
C GLN A 180 10.13 -10.92 18.05
N CYS A 181 10.64 -9.99 17.23
CA CYS A 181 11.51 -10.33 16.10
C CYS A 181 12.97 -9.96 16.38
N LYS A 182 13.86 -10.96 16.48
CA LYS A 182 15.33 -10.77 16.58
C LYS A 182 15.98 -10.01 15.42
N TYR A 183 15.24 -9.76 14.33
CA TYR A 183 15.68 -8.95 13.18
C TYR A 183 15.09 -7.53 13.17
N PHE A 184 14.36 -7.13 14.22
CA PHE A 184 14.03 -5.73 14.44
C PHE A 184 15.32 -4.89 14.57
N ALA A 185 15.22 -3.58 14.36
CA ALA A 185 16.37 -2.69 14.17
C ALA A 185 17.32 -3.03 12.98
N SER A 186 16.96 -3.96 12.09
CA SER A 186 17.73 -4.27 10.86
C SER A 186 16.87 -4.61 9.65
N CYS A 187 15.83 -5.43 9.79
CA CYS A 187 14.88 -5.73 8.74
C CYS A 187 14.02 -4.49 8.40
N GLY A 188 13.83 -4.20 7.11
CA GLY A 188 13.02 -3.07 6.66
C GLY A 188 11.50 -3.19 6.89
N GLY A 189 11.00 -4.33 7.38
CA GLY A 189 9.57 -4.64 7.45
C GLY A 189 8.79 -3.92 8.56
N CYS A 190 9.27 -4.00 9.80
CA CYS A 190 8.58 -3.42 10.98
C CYS A 190 9.29 -2.15 11.47
N GLN A 191 8.54 -1.25 12.12
CA GLN A 191 9.06 0.01 12.67
C GLN A 191 8.76 0.19 14.17
N PHE A 192 7.72 -0.47 14.71
CA PHE A 192 7.11 -0.09 15.99
C PHE A 192 7.08 -1.20 17.08
N GLN A 193 7.86 -2.29 16.96
CA GLN A 193 7.77 -3.42 17.91
C GLN A 193 8.15 -3.09 19.37
N MET A 194 8.81 -1.95 19.61
CA MET A 194 9.14 -1.43 20.95
C MET A 194 8.06 -0.52 21.57
N LEU A 195 6.97 -0.23 20.83
CA LEU A 195 5.88 0.64 21.26
C LEU A 195 4.67 -0.17 21.74
N GLU A 196 4.01 0.33 22.78
CA GLU A 196 2.68 -0.16 23.16
C GLU A 196 1.67 -0.01 22.01
N TYR A 197 0.81 -1.00 21.84
CA TYR A 197 -0.15 -1.03 20.72
C TYR A 197 -1.09 0.20 20.66
N PRO A 198 -1.63 0.73 21.78
CA PRO A 198 -2.40 1.97 21.75
C PRO A 198 -1.63 3.18 21.21
N GLU A 199 -0.33 3.30 21.48
CA GLU A 199 0.49 4.38 20.91
C GLU A 199 0.77 4.14 19.42
N GLN A 200 0.90 2.88 18.96
CA GLN A 200 0.92 2.58 17.51
C GLN A 200 -0.36 3.06 16.82
N LEU A 201 -1.53 2.87 17.42
CA LEU A 201 -2.82 3.34 16.90
C LEU A 201 -2.91 4.88 16.92
N ARG A 202 -2.45 5.53 17.99
CA ARG A 202 -2.37 7.00 18.08
C ARG A 202 -1.46 7.60 17.01
N LEU A 203 -0.29 7.01 16.79
CA LEU A 203 0.64 7.42 15.74
C LEU A 203 0.01 7.28 14.35
N LYS A 204 -0.69 6.17 14.08
CA LYS A 204 -1.44 5.96 12.83
C LYS A 204 -2.56 6.98 12.66
N ARG A 205 -3.28 7.38 13.72
CA ARG A 205 -4.27 8.47 13.65
C ARG A 205 -3.60 9.79 13.24
N ARG A 206 -2.44 10.11 13.85
CA ARG A 206 -1.65 11.30 13.53
C ARG A 206 -1.12 11.31 12.09
N ILE A 207 -0.87 10.14 11.48
CA ILE A 207 -0.52 10.03 10.04
C ILE A 207 -1.70 10.51 9.18
N VAL A 208 -2.94 10.12 9.50
CA VAL A 208 -4.13 10.60 8.78
C VAL A 208 -4.36 12.09 9.02
N GLU A 209 -4.21 12.58 10.26
CA GLU A 209 -4.27 14.03 10.57
C GLU A 209 -3.25 14.84 9.76
N LYS A 210 -2.00 14.37 9.68
CA LYS A 210 -0.94 14.99 8.86
C LYS A 210 -1.23 14.88 7.36
N ALA A 211 -1.84 13.78 6.90
CA ALA A 211 -2.22 13.60 5.50
C ALA A 211 -3.26 14.63 5.05
N TYR A 212 -4.38 14.77 5.78
CA TYR A 212 -5.42 15.74 5.42
C TYR A 212 -4.95 17.18 5.58
N ARG A 213 -4.15 17.51 6.61
CA ARG A 213 -3.55 18.84 6.76
C ARG A 213 -2.64 19.22 5.58
N ASN A 214 -1.82 18.29 5.09
CA ASN A 214 -0.73 18.62 4.17
C ASN A 214 -1.07 18.41 2.68
N PHE A 215 -2.03 17.53 2.35
CA PHE A 215 -2.30 17.12 0.96
C PHE A 215 -3.73 17.39 0.48
N SER A 216 -4.71 17.63 1.36
CA SER A 216 -6.09 17.84 0.91
C SER A 216 -6.30 19.17 0.17
N ASN A 217 -5.50 20.19 0.49
CA ASN A 217 -5.74 21.57 0.07
C ASN A 217 -7.18 22.02 0.40
N LEU A 218 -7.63 21.72 1.63
CA LEU A 218 -8.89 22.18 2.20
C LEU A 218 -8.63 23.10 3.41
N PRO A 219 -9.49 24.08 3.68
CA PRO A 219 -9.58 24.74 4.98
C PRO A 219 -9.82 23.73 6.11
N ALA A 220 -9.30 24.01 7.30
CA ALA A 220 -9.34 23.06 8.42
C ALA A 220 -10.78 22.78 8.90
N GLU A 221 -11.66 23.76 8.77
CA GLU A 221 -13.09 23.69 9.08
C GLU A 221 -13.89 22.76 8.15
N LEU A 222 -13.34 22.36 6.98
CA LEU A 222 -13.94 21.35 6.10
C LEU A 222 -13.40 19.92 6.34
N VAL A 223 -12.44 19.76 7.25
CA VAL A 223 -11.86 18.45 7.60
C VAL A 223 -12.38 18.05 8.98
N PRO A 224 -13.30 17.07 9.08
CA PRO A 224 -13.82 16.62 10.37
C PRO A 224 -12.72 15.96 11.21
N THR A 225 -12.89 15.97 12.53
CA THR A 225 -11.97 15.32 13.48
C THR A 225 -11.73 13.86 13.09
N ILE A 226 -10.47 13.50 12.88
CA ILE A 226 -10.06 12.13 12.57
C ILE A 226 -10.42 11.21 13.74
N GLN A 227 -11.19 10.17 13.48
CA GLN A 227 -11.59 9.17 14.46
C GLN A 227 -10.41 8.27 14.86
N ASP A 228 -10.45 7.71 16.06
CA ASP A 228 -9.38 6.85 16.57
C ASP A 228 -9.13 5.62 15.70
N THR A 229 -7.86 5.26 15.51
CA THR A 229 -7.48 4.18 14.59
C THR A 229 -7.98 2.84 15.09
N ILE A 230 -8.78 2.17 14.27
CA ILE A 230 -9.41 0.90 14.58
C ILE A 230 -8.35 -0.21 14.47
N GLY A 231 -7.93 -0.72 15.63
CA GLY A 231 -6.90 -1.75 15.73
C GLY A 231 -7.31 -3.13 15.20
N SER A 232 -6.31 -3.88 14.74
CA SER A 232 -6.37 -5.30 14.36
C SER A 232 -6.64 -6.18 15.59
N PRO A 233 -7.43 -7.27 15.46
CA PRO A 233 -7.53 -8.28 16.52
C PRO A 233 -6.20 -8.99 16.81
N LEU A 234 -5.36 -9.20 15.79
CA LEU A 234 -4.03 -9.81 15.92
C LEU A 234 -2.93 -8.81 15.62
N GLN A 235 -1.94 -8.70 16.52
CA GLN A 235 -0.77 -7.81 16.40
C GLN A 235 0.49 -8.49 15.83
N TYR A 236 0.48 -9.83 15.85
CA TYR A 236 1.47 -10.77 15.33
C TYR A 236 0.69 -11.96 14.76
N GLY A 237 1.31 -12.86 13.99
CA GLY A 237 0.61 -14.01 13.40
C GLY A 237 -0.50 -13.66 12.39
N TYR A 238 -0.61 -12.40 11.94
CA TYR A 238 -1.76 -11.91 11.17
C TYR A 238 -1.60 -12.02 9.65
N ARG A 239 -0.35 -12.13 9.16
CA ARG A 239 -0.01 -11.83 7.77
C ARG A 239 -0.05 -13.05 6.87
N THR A 240 -1.09 -13.14 6.04
CA THR A 240 -1.35 -14.30 5.15
C THR A 240 -0.44 -14.39 3.94
N LYS A 241 0.40 -13.38 3.66
CA LYS A 241 1.39 -13.41 2.55
C LYS A 241 2.71 -12.76 2.89
N LEU A 242 3.77 -13.53 2.69
CA LEU A 242 5.16 -13.08 2.70
C LEU A 242 5.80 -13.35 1.35
N THR A 243 6.80 -12.53 1.01
CA THR A 243 7.55 -12.65 -0.24
C THR A 243 9.05 -12.54 0.05
N PRO A 244 9.63 -13.50 0.80
CA PRO A 244 11.07 -13.55 1.02
C PRO A 244 11.80 -13.74 -0.32
N HIS A 245 13.03 -13.28 -0.39
CA HIS A 245 13.83 -13.29 -1.61
C HIS A 245 15.30 -13.46 -1.27
N PHE A 246 16.08 -13.87 -2.28
CA PHE A 246 17.53 -14.00 -2.19
C PHE A 246 18.20 -13.17 -3.30
N ASP A 247 19.37 -12.63 -2.99
CA ASP A 247 20.17 -11.90 -3.96
C ASP A 247 20.78 -12.86 -5.00
N GLY A 248 21.00 -12.36 -6.22
CA GLY A 248 21.54 -13.20 -7.30
C GLY A 248 23.03 -13.54 -7.12
N PRO A 249 23.51 -14.60 -7.80
CA PRO A 249 24.88 -15.08 -7.62
C PRO A 249 25.94 -14.03 -7.99
N PRO A 250 27.18 -14.15 -7.50
CA PRO A 250 28.25 -13.20 -7.80
C PRO A 250 28.42 -12.98 -9.31
N GLY A 251 28.45 -11.70 -9.71
CA GLY A 251 28.49 -11.28 -11.12
C GLY A 251 27.14 -11.19 -11.84
N PHE A 252 26.02 -11.62 -11.23
CA PHE A 252 24.70 -11.56 -11.89
C PHE A 252 24.24 -10.13 -12.26
N ARG A 253 24.49 -9.14 -11.39
CA ARG A 253 24.15 -7.72 -11.66
C ARG A 253 25.22 -7.10 -12.59
N PRO A 254 24.88 -6.60 -13.80
CA PRO A 254 25.87 -6.03 -14.71
C PRO A 254 26.58 -4.80 -14.13
N SER A 255 27.91 -4.86 -14.02
CA SER A 255 28.73 -3.71 -13.64
C SER A 255 28.92 -2.76 -14.84
N LYS A 256 28.81 -1.46 -14.61
CA LYS A 256 29.13 -0.43 -15.61
C LYS A 256 30.62 -0.39 -16.00
N ARG A 257 31.49 -1.11 -15.28
CA ARG A 257 32.95 -1.12 -15.48
C ARG A 257 33.51 -2.47 -15.96
N ALA A 258 32.76 -3.57 -15.87
CA ALA A 258 33.22 -4.89 -16.32
C ALA A 258 32.05 -5.86 -16.57
N LYS A 259 32.24 -6.80 -17.50
CA LYS A 259 31.49 -8.06 -17.51
C LYS A 259 32.18 -9.01 -16.51
N ASN A 260 31.74 -8.99 -15.25
CA ASN A 260 32.15 -10.02 -14.30
C ASN A 260 31.60 -11.39 -14.79
N PRO A 261 32.37 -12.49 -14.65
CA PRO A 261 31.80 -13.82 -14.87
C PRO A 261 30.66 -14.07 -13.86
N LYS A 262 29.60 -14.76 -14.29
CA LYS A 262 28.64 -15.35 -13.35
C LYS A 262 29.34 -16.51 -12.64
N ILE A 263 29.45 -16.46 -11.32
CA ILE A 263 29.93 -17.58 -10.51
C ILE A 263 28.70 -18.27 -9.92
N PRO A 264 28.45 -19.57 -10.15
CA PRO A 264 27.34 -20.29 -9.52
C PRO A 264 27.39 -20.19 -7.99
N PHE A 265 26.24 -20.33 -7.33
CA PHE A 265 26.20 -20.39 -5.87
C PHE A 265 27.01 -21.58 -5.32
N GLU A 266 27.93 -21.31 -4.40
CA GLU A 266 28.73 -22.32 -3.70
C GLU A 266 27.93 -22.95 -2.54
N SER A 267 27.23 -22.11 -1.78
CA SER A 267 26.26 -22.45 -0.72
C SER A 267 24.86 -21.89 -1.02
N CYS A 268 23.86 -22.33 -0.26
CA CYS A 268 22.56 -21.66 -0.24
C CYS A 268 22.73 -20.17 0.13
N PRO A 269 22.08 -19.22 -0.58
CA PRO A 269 22.20 -17.79 -0.29
C PRO A 269 21.35 -17.34 0.90
N ASP A 270 21.63 -16.14 1.42
CA ASP A 270 20.74 -15.41 2.33
C ASP A 270 19.32 -15.32 1.75
N ILE A 271 18.32 -15.84 2.46
CA ILE A 271 16.90 -15.79 2.10
C ILE A 271 16.15 -14.97 3.16
N GLY A 272 15.43 -13.94 2.74
CA GLY A 272 14.67 -13.13 3.68
C GLY A 272 14.18 -11.82 3.08
N PHE A 273 14.45 -10.72 3.77
CA PHE A 273 13.93 -9.39 3.41
C PHE A 273 15.06 -8.36 3.31
N MET A 274 14.78 -7.23 2.64
CA MET A 274 15.74 -6.14 2.51
C MET A 274 16.13 -5.58 3.89
N GLN A 275 17.43 -5.42 4.13
CA GLN A 275 17.92 -4.63 5.27
C GLN A 275 17.53 -3.15 5.09
N LYS A 276 17.03 -2.49 6.14
CA LYS A 276 16.64 -1.06 6.09
C LYS A 276 17.83 -0.22 5.61
N GLY A 277 17.56 0.73 4.71
CA GLY A 277 18.57 1.60 4.07
C GLY A 277 19.45 0.93 3.00
N LYS A 278 19.51 -0.39 2.89
CA LYS A 278 20.55 -1.11 2.13
C LYS A 278 19.98 -1.99 1.02
N ARG A 279 20.71 -2.10 -0.09
CA ARG A 279 20.34 -2.94 -1.25
C ARG A 279 20.90 -4.37 -1.17
N LYS A 280 20.79 -4.96 0.03
CA LYS A 280 21.19 -6.34 0.37
C LYS A 280 20.04 -7.06 1.08
N VAL A 281 19.86 -8.35 0.79
CA VAL A 281 19.04 -9.25 1.61
C VAL A 281 19.68 -9.47 2.99
N LEU A 282 18.82 -9.53 4.01
CA LEU A 282 19.13 -10.04 5.34
C LEU A 282 18.53 -11.45 5.45
N ASP A 283 19.35 -12.44 5.84
CA ASP A 283 18.87 -13.81 6.05
C ASP A 283 17.94 -13.88 7.28
N ILE A 284 16.72 -14.36 7.05
CA ILE A 284 15.63 -14.38 8.03
C ILE A 284 14.91 -15.72 7.89
N GLU A 285 15.01 -16.57 8.91
CA GLU A 285 14.37 -17.89 8.92
C GLU A 285 12.93 -17.87 9.45
N ASP A 286 12.57 -16.87 10.25
CA ASP A 286 11.22 -16.67 10.78
C ASP A 286 10.79 -15.21 10.80
N CYS A 287 9.49 -14.97 10.65
CA CYS A 287 8.87 -13.65 10.60
C CYS A 287 7.58 -13.65 11.45
N PRO A 288 7.64 -13.24 12.74
CA PRO A 288 6.52 -13.35 13.70
C PRO A 288 5.21 -12.63 13.34
N ILE A 289 5.21 -11.75 12.33
CA ILE A 289 3.96 -11.16 11.81
C ILE A 289 3.23 -12.07 10.81
N GLY A 290 3.91 -13.05 10.21
CA GLY A 290 3.31 -14.06 9.33
C GLY A 290 2.46 -15.07 10.09
N THR A 291 1.37 -15.55 9.48
CA THR A 291 0.57 -16.64 10.07
C THR A 291 1.39 -17.92 10.21
N ASP A 292 1.01 -18.82 11.13
CA ASP A 292 1.79 -20.04 11.35
C ASP A 292 1.88 -20.95 10.12
N ALA A 293 0.84 -20.99 9.28
CA ALA A 293 0.91 -21.68 7.98
C ALA A 293 1.99 -21.06 7.07
N VAL A 294 2.07 -19.73 6.99
CA VAL A 294 3.12 -19.01 6.23
C VAL A 294 4.52 -19.24 6.84
N ARG A 295 4.62 -19.36 8.17
CA ARG A 295 5.89 -19.68 8.87
C ARG A 295 6.34 -21.13 8.60
N GLN A 296 5.42 -22.09 8.61
CA GLN A 296 5.69 -23.47 8.18
C GLN A 296 6.11 -23.53 6.70
N GLY A 297 5.50 -22.69 5.85
CA GLY A 297 5.94 -22.49 4.48
C GLY A 297 7.38 -21.99 4.36
N MET A 298 7.80 -21.02 5.18
CA MET A 298 9.18 -20.54 5.23
C MET A 298 10.18 -21.67 5.54
N ILE A 299 9.85 -22.53 6.50
CA ILE A 299 10.69 -23.69 6.86
C ILE A 299 10.84 -24.63 5.65
N ARG A 300 9.72 -25.09 5.09
CA ARG A 300 9.68 -25.97 3.90
C ARG A 300 10.47 -25.43 2.72
N GLU A 301 10.29 -24.14 2.42
CA GLU A 301 10.95 -23.49 1.28
C GLU A 301 12.45 -23.30 1.52
N ARG A 302 12.89 -23.01 2.76
CA ARG A 302 14.31 -22.95 3.11
C ARG A 302 14.97 -24.32 3.02
N GLU A 303 14.29 -25.39 3.46
CA GLU A 303 14.77 -26.77 3.31
C GLU A 303 14.90 -27.19 1.85
N ARG A 304 13.90 -26.88 1.00
CA ARG A 304 14.03 -27.07 -0.46
C ARG A 304 15.20 -26.27 -1.02
N MET A 305 15.37 -25.02 -0.62
CA MET A 305 16.47 -24.18 -1.11
C MET A 305 17.85 -24.71 -0.73
N GLN A 306 18.05 -25.38 0.42
CA GLN A 306 19.33 -26.04 0.74
C GLN A 306 19.72 -27.12 -0.29
N GLN A 307 18.74 -27.74 -0.95
CA GLN A 307 18.96 -28.75 -1.99
C GLN A 307 19.01 -28.13 -3.40
N GLU A 308 18.20 -27.10 -3.63
CA GLU A 308 17.91 -26.59 -4.98
C GLU A 308 18.62 -25.28 -5.36
N PHE A 309 19.30 -24.60 -4.44
CA PHE A 309 19.93 -23.29 -4.71
C PHE A 309 20.82 -23.25 -5.98
N LYS A 310 21.48 -24.36 -6.31
CA LYS A 310 22.34 -24.48 -7.51
C LYS A 310 21.58 -24.42 -8.84
N LYS A 311 20.25 -24.58 -8.85
CA LYS A 311 19.39 -24.42 -10.03
C LYS A 311 19.20 -22.94 -10.43
N PHE A 312 19.53 -21.98 -9.56
CA PHE A 312 19.22 -20.57 -9.76
C PHE A 312 20.41 -19.75 -10.29
N GLU A 313 20.35 -19.33 -11.55
CA GLU A 313 21.31 -18.35 -12.12
C GLU A 313 21.07 -16.90 -11.66
N ARG A 314 19.97 -16.64 -10.96
CA ARG A 314 19.43 -15.30 -10.68
C ARG A 314 18.88 -15.26 -9.27
N GLY A 315 18.84 -14.07 -8.67
CA GLY A 315 18.06 -13.86 -7.44
C GLY A 315 16.57 -13.94 -7.76
N ALA A 316 15.80 -14.53 -6.86
CA ALA A 316 14.36 -14.72 -7.03
C ALA A 316 13.60 -14.37 -5.75
N THR A 317 12.29 -14.19 -5.91
CA THR A 317 11.33 -14.06 -4.81
C THR A 317 10.57 -15.36 -4.66
N ILE A 318 10.57 -15.90 -3.46
CA ILE A 318 9.73 -17.03 -3.04
C ILE A 318 8.39 -16.45 -2.60
N LEU A 319 7.29 -16.98 -3.12
CA LEU A 319 5.95 -16.66 -2.63
C LEU A 319 5.64 -17.54 -1.42
N LEU A 320 5.07 -16.96 -0.36
CA LEU A 320 4.40 -17.70 0.70
C LEU A 320 2.98 -17.13 0.83
N ARG A 321 1.93 -17.88 0.49
CA ARG A 321 0.51 -17.50 0.69
C ARG A 321 -0.21 -18.56 1.51
N GLU A 322 -0.92 -18.15 2.55
CA GLU A 322 -1.83 -19.03 3.28
C GLU A 322 -2.96 -19.54 2.37
N ASN A 323 -3.24 -20.84 2.45
CA ASN A 323 -4.37 -21.51 1.84
C ASN A 323 -5.18 -22.20 2.94
N THR A 324 -6.48 -21.95 3.03
CA THR A 324 -7.34 -22.47 4.11
C THR A 324 -8.40 -23.41 3.56
N ARG A 325 -8.52 -24.61 4.14
CA ARG A 325 -9.68 -25.50 3.98
C ARG A 325 -10.49 -25.48 5.28
N ARG A 326 -11.74 -25.01 5.19
CA ARG A 326 -12.67 -24.97 6.32
C ARG A 326 -13.51 -26.25 6.39
N TYR A 327 -13.70 -26.75 7.60
CA TYR A 327 -14.57 -27.87 7.95
C TYR A 327 -15.65 -27.37 8.94
N PRO A 328 -16.87 -27.05 8.47
CA PRO A 328 -17.96 -26.60 9.34
C PRO A 328 -18.40 -27.68 10.34
N SER A 329 -18.78 -27.28 11.55
CA SER A 329 -19.35 -28.20 12.55
C SER A 329 -20.65 -28.80 12.04
N GLY A 330 -20.66 -30.12 11.83
CA GLY A 330 -21.82 -30.85 11.28
C GLY A 330 -21.89 -30.89 9.75
N GLY A 331 -20.85 -30.45 9.03
CA GLY A 331 -20.71 -30.69 7.59
C GLY A 331 -20.35 -32.15 7.26
N ASP A 332 -20.48 -32.52 5.97
CA ASP A 332 -20.22 -33.89 5.48
C ASP A 332 -18.75 -34.33 5.61
N GLU A 333 -17.81 -33.38 5.62
CA GLU A 333 -16.38 -33.63 5.84
C GLU A 333 -15.96 -33.26 7.26
N VAL A 334 -15.32 -34.20 7.96
CA VAL A 334 -14.70 -33.97 9.27
C VAL A 334 -13.24 -33.53 9.08
N ALA A 335 -12.79 -32.54 9.86
CA ALA A 335 -11.40 -32.12 9.87
C ALA A 335 -10.46 -33.25 10.36
N PRO A 336 -9.26 -33.42 9.77
CA PRO A 336 -8.26 -34.33 10.30
C PRO A 336 -7.85 -33.96 11.74
N GLU A 337 -7.56 -34.99 12.54
CA GLU A 337 -6.96 -34.83 13.86
C GLU A 337 -5.51 -34.34 13.75
N GLU A 338 -4.98 -33.73 14.82
CA GLU A 338 -3.63 -33.14 14.86
C GLU A 338 -2.53 -34.13 14.42
N GLY A 339 -2.61 -35.39 14.88
CA GLY A 339 -1.67 -36.45 14.52
C GLY A 339 -1.84 -37.03 13.10
N GLN A 340 -2.83 -36.53 12.34
CA GLN A 340 -3.14 -36.95 10.97
C GLN A 340 -2.95 -35.81 9.94
N LEU A 341 -2.47 -34.64 10.39
CA LEU A 341 -2.24 -33.47 9.54
C LEU A 341 -1.13 -33.72 8.50
N PRO A 342 -1.29 -33.23 7.24
CA PRO A 342 -0.20 -33.23 6.28
C PRO A 342 0.99 -32.37 6.77
N PRO A 343 2.24 -32.70 6.40
CA PRO A 343 3.41 -31.91 6.78
C PRO A 343 3.30 -30.42 6.39
N TYR A 344 3.81 -29.55 7.26
CA TYR A 344 3.77 -28.08 7.11
C TYR A 344 2.35 -27.48 7.02
N THR A 345 1.36 -28.14 7.63
CA THR A 345 0.01 -27.58 7.83
C THR A 345 -0.24 -27.27 9.30
N VAL A 346 -1.24 -26.42 9.55
CA VAL A 346 -1.63 -25.95 10.89
C VAL A 346 -3.15 -26.08 11.03
N ARG A 347 -3.62 -26.67 12.12
CA ARG A 347 -5.05 -26.74 12.47
C ARG A 347 -5.39 -25.61 13.42
N THR A 348 -6.48 -24.90 13.16
CA THR A 348 -7.00 -23.82 14.02
C THR A 348 -8.50 -23.99 14.22
N GLU A 349 -8.95 -24.00 15.47
CA GLU A 349 -10.37 -24.07 15.81
C GLU A 349 -11.01 -22.68 15.79
N GLY A 350 -12.23 -22.59 15.26
CA GLY A 350 -13.04 -21.38 15.20
C GLY A 350 -14.46 -21.64 15.72
N GLU A 351 -15.26 -20.57 15.79
CA GLU A 351 -16.65 -20.68 16.24
C GLU A 351 -17.49 -21.41 15.17
N GLY A 352 -17.84 -22.67 15.44
CA GLY A 352 -18.62 -23.50 14.53
C GLY A 352 -17.86 -24.09 13.33
N PHE A 353 -16.52 -24.06 13.33
CA PHE A 353 -15.70 -24.68 12.29
C PHE A 353 -14.27 -25.01 12.75
N VAL A 354 -13.58 -25.85 11.99
CA VAL A 354 -12.13 -26.06 12.07
C VAL A 354 -11.50 -25.68 10.74
N ASP A 355 -10.49 -24.81 10.77
CA ASP A 355 -9.70 -24.44 9.59
C ASP A 355 -8.40 -25.26 9.60
N VAL A 356 -8.09 -25.94 8.50
CA VAL A 356 -6.77 -26.53 8.23
C VAL A 356 -6.06 -25.67 7.19
N LYS A 357 -4.87 -25.19 7.54
CA LYS A 357 -4.14 -24.16 6.82
C LYS A 357 -2.80 -24.68 6.31
N SER A 358 -2.45 -24.35 5.08
CA SER A 358 -1.17 -24.69 4.45
C SER A 358 -0.55 -23.46 3.79
N CYS A 359 0.71 -23.57 3.35
CA CYS A 359 1.35 -22.53 2.54
C CYS A 359 1.49 -22.96 1.08
N GLU A 360 0.90 -22.18 0.19
CA GLU A 360 1.11 -22.25 -1.25
C GLU A 360 2.30 -21.39 -1.67
N THR A 361 3.05 -21.89 -2.66
CA THR A 361 4.27 -21.29 -3.21
C THR A 361 4.26 -21.19 -4.74
N ASP A 362 3.39 -21.92 -5.46
CA ASP A 362 3.11 -21.59 -6.87
C ASP A 362 2.16 -20.39 -6.95
N SER A 363 2.68 -19.31 -7.52
CA SER A 363 1.94 -18.11 -7.94
C SER A 363 0.62 -18.33 -8.69
N LYS A 364 0.44 -19.48 -9.37
CA LYS A 364 -0.73 -19.80 -10.19
C LYS A 364 -1.74 -20.73 -9.51
N ALA A 365 -1.35 -21.43 -8.45
CA ALA A 365 -2.26 -22.31 -7.72
C ALA A 365 -3.35 -21.50 -7.02
N THR A 366 -4.54 -22.09 -6.85
CA THR A 366 -5.67 -21.42 -6.21
C THR A 366 -5.57 -21.53 -4.69
N THR A 367 -5.61 -20.38 -4.00
CA THR A 367 -5.69 -20.30 -2.55
C THR A 367 -7.07 -19.83 -2.10
N THR A 368 -7.61 -20.48 -1.07
CA THR A 368 -8.91 -20.18 -0.48
C THR A 368 -8.74 -19.45 0.86
N GLU A 369 -9.54 -18.40 1.05
CA GLU A 369 -9.55 -17.53 2.23
C GLU A 369 -11.00 -17.22 2.64
N TYR A 370 -11.23 -16.93 3.92
CA TYR A 370 -12.56 -16.73 4.48
C TYR A 370 -12.67 -15.40 5.24
N ILE A 371 -13.81 -14.72 5.12
CA ILE A 371 -14.14 -13.47 5.84
C ILE A 371 -15.52 -13.65 6.50
N GLY A 372 -15.50 -14.11 7.75
CA GLY A 372 -16.71 -14.69 8.35
C GLY A 372 -17.14 -15.93 7.56
N ASP A 373 -18.38 -15.93 7.10
CA ASP A 373 -18.96 -16.98 6.25
C ASP A 373 -18.58 -16.83 4.76
N HIS A 374 -18.10 -15.65 4.34
CA HIS A 374 -17.78 -15.39 2.94
C HIS A 374 -16.48 -16.09 2.51
N ILE A 375 -16.56 -16.86 1.42
CA ILE A 375 -15.44 -17.59 0.81
C ILE A 375 -14.85 -16.81 -0.37
N PHE A 376 -13.52 -16.75 -0.46
CA PHE A 376 -12.79 -16.13 -1.56
C PHE A 376 -11.72 -17.08 -2.09
N THR A 377 -11.64 -17.21 -3.40
CA THR A 377 -10.66 -18.02 -4.15
C THR A 377 -9.90 -17.13 -5.11
N ASN A 378 -8.57 -17.20 -5.06
CA ASN A 378 -7.69 -16.35 -5.86
C ASN A 378 -6.41 -17.13 -6.26
N PRO A 379 -5.76 -16.83 -7.39
CA PRO A 379 -4.41 -17.33 -7.65
C PRO A 379 -3.44 -16.80 -6.59
N ALA A 380 -2.60 -17.65 -6.00
CA ALA A 380 -1.75 -17.31 -4.85
C ALA A 380 -0.86 -16.07 -5.07
N GLY A 381 -0.41 -15.86 -6.31
CA GLY A 381 0.41 -14.73 -6.73
C GLY A 381 -0.33 -13.39 -6.75
N SER A 382 -1.65 -13.41 -6.94
CA SER A 382 -2.51 -12.21 -7.10
C SER A 382 -2.63 -11.34 -5.84
N PHE A 383 -3.35 -10.21 -5.96
CA PHE A 383 -3.71 -9.39 -4.81
C PHE A 383 -5.02 -9.85 -4.19
N PHE A 384 -4.95 -10.17 -2.90
CA PHE A 384 -6.07 -10.15 -1.97
C PHE A 384 -5.50 -9.66 -0.63
N GLN A 385 -6.37 -9.26 0.29
CA GLN A 385 -5.93 -8.61 1.53
C GLN A 385 -5.02 -9.52 2.37
N ASN A 386 -4.16 -8.90 3.18
CA ASN A 386 -3.02 -9.58 3.81
C ASN A 386 -3.17 -9.78 5.33
N ASN A 387 -4.28 -9.35 5.92
CA ASN A 387 -4.59 -9.50 7.34
C ASN A 387 -6.06 -9.94 7.47
N ASN A 388 -6.31 -11.24 7.47
CA ASN A 388 -7.69 -11.73 7.48
C ASN A 388 -8.37 -11.56 8.85
N SER A 389 -7.61 -11.29 9.91
CA SER A 389 -8.17 -11.07 11.25
C SER A 389 -8.95 -9.75 11.36
N ILE A 390 -8.51 -8.68 10.68
CA ILE A 390 -9.22 -7.38 10.72
C ILE A 390 -10.39 -7.30 9.72
N LEU A 391 -10.41 -8.17 8.70
CA LEU A 391 -11.38 -8.08 7.60
C LEU A 391 -12.85 -8.11 8.04
N PRO A 392 -13.33 -9.02 8.92
CA PRO A 392 -14.73 -9.03 9.36
C PRO A 392 -15.14 -7.74 10.10
N LYS A 393 -14.22 -7.17 10.89
CA LYS A 393 -14.42 -5.90 11.61
C LYS A 393 -14.48 -4.71 10.65
N PHE A 394 -13.63 -4.73 9.62
CA PHE A 394 -13.54 -3.69 8.60
C PHE A 394 -14.76 -3.69 7.65
N THR A 395 -15.15 -4.86 7.13
CA THR A 395 -16.33 -4.97 6.26
C THR A 395 -17.62 -4.69 7.03
N SER A 396 -17.72 -5.06 8.31
CA SER A 396 -18.87 -4.70 9.16
C SER A 396 -18.95 -3.18 9.40
N TYR A 397 -17.84 -2.52 9.75
CA TYR A 397 -17.81 -1.06 9.92
C TYR A 397 -18.28 -0.31 8.66
N ILE A 398 -17.86 -0.80 7.49
CA ILE A 398 -18.30 -0.27 6.19
C ILE A 398 -19.79 -0.57 5.96
N LYS A 399 -20.25 -1.80 6.19
CA LYS A 399 -21.66 -2.20 6.05
C LYS A 399 -22.61 -1.38 6.92
N GLU A 400 -22.19 -1.03 8.13
CA GLU A 400 -22.92 -0.15 9.06
C GLU A 400 -23.02 1.32 8.58
N ARG A 401 -22.13 1.78 7.69
CA ARG A 401 -21.96 3.20 7.32
C ARG A 401 -21.99 3.47 5.81
N ILE A 402 -22.21 2.45 4.98
CA ILE A 402 -22.30 2.60 3.52
C ILE A 402 -23.61 3.30 3.11
N LEU A 403 -24.65 3.20 3.94
CA LEU A 403 -25.87 4.02 3.86
C LEU A 403 -25.76 5.22 4.82
N PRO A 404 -26.44 6.36 4.53
CA PRO A 404 -26.57 7.46 5.49
C PRO A 404 -27.27 7.00 6.78
N PRO A 405 -26.94 7.61 7.94
CA PRO A 405 -27.67 7.35 9.18
C PRO A 405 -29.15 7.76 9.03
N ALA A 406 -30.06 6.93 9.57
CA ALA A 406 -31.48 7.21 9.56
C ALA A 406 -31.78 8.55 10.27
N SER A 407 -32.45 9.48 9.59
CA SER A 407 -32.63 10.85 10.08
C SER A 407 -33.48 10.90 11.35
N SER A 408 -32.87 11.30 12.47
CA SER A 408 -33.55 11.54 13.76
C SER A 408 -34.38 12.83 13.82
N SER A 409 -34.56 13.51 12.68
CA SER A 409 -35.25 14.79 12.53
C SER A 409 -36.67 14.63 11.99
N SER A 410 -37.67 14.84 12.84
CA SER A 410 -39.10 14.92 12.51
C SER A 410 -39.50 16.23 11.81
N SER A 411 -38.66 16.74 10.90
CA SER A 411 -38.88 17.98 10.14
C SER A 411 -39.66 17.71 8.85
N SER A 412 -40.94 18.07 8.85
CA SER A 412 -41.97 17.72 7.84
C SER A 412 -41.87 18.40 6.46
N THR A 413 -40.68 18.83 6.05
CA THR A 413 -40.44 19.54 4.78
C THR A 413 -39.24 19.04 3.97
N ALA A 414 -38.54 17.99 4.42
CA ALA A 414 -37.58 17.30 3.57
C ALA A 414 -38.32 16.45 2.54
N ALA A 415 -38.05 16.66 1.25
CA ALA A 415 -38.49 15.72 0.22
C ALA A 415 -37.90 14.33 0.53
N ALA A 416 -38.72 13.28 0.43
CA ALA A 416 -38.32 11.93 0.83
C ALA A 416 -37.14 11.47 -0.05
N ALA A 417 -35.92 11.50 0.50
CA ALA A 417 -34.72 11.16 -0.23
C ALA A 417 -34.79 9.70 -0.69
N SER A 418 -34.62 9.47 -1.99
CA SER A 418 -34.64 8.13 -2.57
C SER A 418 -33.64 7.22 -1.85
N PRO A 419 -34.04 6.01 -1.41
CA PRO A 419 -33.13 5.11 -0.72
C PRO A 419 -32.02 4.65 -1.68
N ILE A 420 -30.79 4.55 -1.17
CA ILE A 420 -29.69 3.99 -1.95
C ILE A 420 -29.94 2.48 -2.14
N LYS A 421 -30.09 2.05 -3.38
CA LYS A 421 -30.35 0.65 -3.79
C LYS A 421 -29.18 0.00 -4.52
N TYR A 422 -28.24 0.80 -5.01
CA TYR A 422 -27.20 0.35 -5.94
C TYR A 422 -25.79 0.64 -5.41
N LEU A 423 -24.89 -0.33 -5.59
CA LEU A 423 -23.46 -0.19 -5.32
C LEU A 423 -22.66 -0.26 -6.62
N ILE A 424 -21.71 0.65 -6.78
CA ILE A 424 -20.59 0.52 -7.71
C ILE A 424 -19.32 0.37 -6.89
N ASP A 425 -18.59 -0.72 -7.08
CA ASP A 425 -17.32 -1.03 -6.42
C ASP A 425 -16.20 -0.84 -7.45
N ALA A 426 -15.51 0.29 -7.39
CA ALA A 426 -14.48 0.67 -8.36
C ALA A 426 -13.08 0.30 -7.83
N TYR A 427 -12.28 -0.32 -8.70
CA TYR A 427 -11.07 -1.07 -8.33
C TYR A 427 -11.41 -2.31 -7.48
N SER A 428 -12.50 -3.01 -7.83
CA SER A 428 -13.07 -4.09 -7.01
C SER A 428 -12.15 -5.31 -6.78
N GLY A 429 -11.06 -5.44 -7.54
CA GLY A 429 -10.19 -6.61 -7.50
C GLY A 429 -10.98 -7.91 -7.73
N SER A 430 -10.88 -8.85 -6.79
CA SER A 430 -11.65 -10.10 -6.77
C SER A 430 -12.97 -10.05 -5.99
N GLY A 431 -13.55 -8.84 -5.86
CA GLY A 431 -14.94 -8.60 -5.46
C GLY A 431 -15.19 -8.39 -3.96
N LEU A 432 -14.19 -7.99 -3.17
CA LEU A 432 -14.28 -7.90 -1.71
C LEU A 432 -15.51 -7.12 -1.21
N PHE A 433 -15.67 -5.86 -1.62
CA PHE A 433 -16.80 -5.03 -1.19
C PHE A 433 -18.08 -5.41 -1.93
N THR A 434 -18.02 -5.65 -3.24
CA THR A 434 -19.15 -6.12 -4.06
C THR A 434 -19.89 -7.29 -3.39
N ILE A 435 -19.15 -8.30 -2.92
CA ILE A 435 -19.68 -9.53 -2.32
C ILE A 435 -20.12 -9.32 -0.87
N THR A 436 -19.25 -8.76 -0.01
CA THR A 436 -19.55 -8.62 1.44
C THR A 436 -20.67 -7.61 1.71
N LEU A 437 -20.84 -6.61 0.84
CA LEU A 437 -21.92 -5.63 0.92
C LEU A 437 -23.16 -6.00 0.10
N ALA A 438 -23.16 -7.11 -0.66
CA ALA A 438 -24.28 -7.55 -1.50
C ALA A 438 -25.60 -7.78 -0.75
N SER A 439 -25.58 -7.89 0.58
CA SER A 439 -26.78 -8.02 1.42
C SER A 439 -27.44 -6.67 1.77
N VAL A 440 -26.82 -5.54 1.43
CA VAL A 440 -27.36 -4.18 1.66
C VAL A 440 -28.08 -3.64 0.41
N PHE A 441 -27.64 -4.06 -0.79
CA PHE A 441 -28.06 -3.49 -2.06
C PHE A 441 -28.97 -4.43 -2.85
N GLN A 442 -29.81 -3.83 -3.71
CA GLN A 442 -30.63 -4.57 -4.67
C GLN A 442 -29.73 -5.15 -5.78
N HIS A 443 -28.78 -4.34 -6.28
CA HIS A 443 -27.75 -4.78 -7.23
C HIS A 443 -26.41 -4.11 -6.91
N SER A 444 -25.31 -4.85 -7.10
CA SER A 444 -23.93 -4.36 -7.00
C SER A 444 -23.22 -4.60 -8.34
N THR A 445 -22.39 -3.64 -8.79
CA THR A 445 -21.48 -3.81 -9.92
C THR A 445 -20.03 -3.55 -9.51
N GLY A 446 -19.19 -4.59 -9.54
CA GLY A 446 -17.74 -4.49 -9.36
C GLY A 446 -17.02 -4.21 -10.68
N ILE A 447 -16.08 -3.27 -10.69
CA ILE A 447 -15.35 -2.84 -11.90
C ILE A 447 -13.86 -2.73 -11.60
N ASP A 448 -13.05 -3.41 -12.42
CA ASP A 448 -11.58 -3.40 -12.34
C ASP A 448 -10.98 -3.51 -13.75
N ILE A 449 -9.73 -3.10 -13.92
CA ILE A 449 -8.99 -3.24 -15.19
C ILE A 449 -8.38 -4.64 -15.35
N ALA A 450 -8.15 -5.36 -14.25
CA ALA A 450 -7.57 -6.70 -14.24
C ALA A 450 -8.62 -7.78 -14.55
N ALA A 451 -8.66 -8.22 -15.82
CA ALA A 451 -9.60 -9.25 -16.28
C ALA A 451 -9.50 -10.57 -15.48
N ASP A 452 -8.31 -10.97 -15.05
CA ASP A 452 -8.09 -12.16 -14.21
C ASP A 452 -8.74 -11.99 -12.82
N SER A 453 -8.61 -10.80 -12.21
CA SER A 453 -9.24 -10.48 -10.92
C SER A 453 -10.77 -10.47 -11.05
N ILE A 454 -11.30 -9.94 -12.15
CA ILE A 454 -12.73 -10.00 -12.49
C ILE A 454 -13.22 -11.44 -12.72
N ALA A 455 -12.40 -12.33 -13.27
CA ALA A 455 -12.72 -13.75 -13.37
C ALA A 455 -12.79 -14.41 -11.97
N SER A 456 -11.83 -14.13 -11.09
CA SER A 456 -11.92 -14.54 -9.67
C SER A 456 -13.14 -13.93 -8.98
N ALA A 457 -13.50 -12.67 -9.25
CA ALA A 457 -14.65 -12.01 -8.65
C ALA A 457 -15.98 -12.70 -8.99
N ARG A 458 -16.19 -13.10 -10.26
CA ARG A 458 -17.37 -13.90 -10.67
C ARG A 458 -17.39 -15.27 -10.01
N ASN A 459 -16.24 -15.94 -9.92
CA ASN A 459 -16.16 -17.23 -9.22
C ASN A 459 -16.50 -17.09 -7.73
N ASN A 460 -15.95 -16.07 -7.07
CA ASN A 460 -16.21 -15.77 -5.66
C ASN A 460 -17.69 -15.44 -5.43
N ALA A 461 -18.32 -14.65 -6.29
CA ALA A 461 -19.76 -14.38 -6.19
C ALA A 461 -20.59 -15.68 -6.29
N SER A 462 -20.28 -16.55 -7.26
CA SER A 462 -20.91 -17.87 -7.39
C SER A 462 -20.73 -18.75 -6.13
N LEU A 463 -19.51 -18.80 -5.57
CA LEU A 463 -19.22 -19.51 -4.32
C LEU A 463 -19.95 -18.94 -3.09
N ASN A 464 -20.39 -17.68 -3.15
CA ASN A 464 -21.20 -17.02 -2.12
C ASN A 464 -22.72 -17.04 -2.42
N GLY A 465 -23.16 -17.78 -3.44
CA GLY A 465 -24.57 -17.85 -3.84
C GLY A 465 -25.12 -16.57 -4.47
N LEU A 466 -24.25 -15.71 -5.02
CA LEU A 466 -24.60 -14.43 -5.64
C LEU A 466 -24.60 -14.56 -7.17
N GLY A 467 -25.78 -14.57 -7.77
CA GLY A 467 -25.95 -14.56 -9.24
C GLY A 467 -25.68 -13.18 -9.86
N GLU A 468 -25.57 -13.15 -11.20
CA GLU A 468 -25.37 -11.92 -11.97
C GLU A 468 -26.56 -10.95 -11.88
N ASP A 469 -27.73 -11.44 -11.45
CA ASP A 469 -28.91 -10.64 -11.10
C ASP A 469 -28.68 -9.75 -9.87
N ARG A 470 -27.77 -10.13 -8.96
CA ARG A 470 -27.42 -9.31 -7.79
C ARG A 470 -26.01 -8.73 -7.83
N CYS A 471 -25.05 -9.41 -8.44
CA CYS A 471 -23.63 -9.05 -8.43
C CYS A 471 -23.01 -9.19 -9.83
N LYS A 472 -22.83 -8.07 -10.52
CA LYS A 472 -22.22 -8.01 -11.85
C LYS A 472 -20.74 -7.61 -11.74
N PHE A 473 -19.90 -8.17 -12.60
CA PHE A 473 -18.47 -7.80 -12.66
C PHE A 473 -18.04 -7.44 -14.08
N ILE A 474 -17.36 -6.30 -14.23
CA ILE A 474 -16.97 -5.72 -15.52
C ILE A 474 -15.45 -5.49 -15.55
N ALA A 475 -14.79 -6.01 -16.58
CA ALA A 475 -13.40 -5.66 -16.87
C ALA A 475 -13.37 -4.38 -17.71
N ALA A 476 -12.98 -3.25 -17.13
CA ALA A 476 -12.98 -1.94 -17.79
C ALA A 476 -11.94 -0.99 -17.20
N ASP A 477 -11.50 -0.02 -18.00
CA ASP A 477 -10.62 1.05 -17.55
C ASP A 477 -11.40 2.09 -16.72
N ALA A 478 -10.78 2.57 -15.64
CA ALA A 478 -11.36 3.57 -14.74
C ALA A 478 -11.74 4.88 -15.48
N GLY A 479 -10.98 5.24 -16.52
CA GLY A 479 -11.22 6.39 -17.40
C GLY A 479 -12.51 6.31 -18.23
N GLN A 480 -13.26 5.20 -18.21
CA GLN A 480 -14.55 5.03 -18.91
C GLN A 480 -15.67 4.45 -18.02
N LEU A 481 -15.44 4.33 -16.71
CA LEU A 481 -16.14 3.43 -15.79
C LEU A 481 -17.67 3.61 -15.74
N PHE A 482 -18.15 4.85 -15.81
CA PHE A 482 -19.58 5.16 -15.66
C PHE A 482 -20.38 5.12 -16.98
N LYS A 483 -19.73 5.02 -18.15
CA LYS A 483 -20.41 5.13 -19.46
C LYS A 483 -21.47 4.05 -19.73
N ASN A 484 -21.36 2.90 -19.06
CA ASN A 484 -22.22 1.73 -19.26
C ASN A 484 -23.00 1.34 -17.99
N VAL A 485 -23.10 2.24 -16.99
CA VAL A 485 -23.76 1.95 -15.72
C VAL A 485 -25.10 2.68 -15.65
N ALA A 486 -26.19 1.91 -15.71
CA ALA A 486 -27.57 2.41 -15.77
C ALA A 486 -28.22 2.64 -14.39
N TYR A 487 -27.44 2.92 -13.34
CA TYR A 487 -27.95 3.15 -11.99
C TYR A 487 -28.28 4.65 -11.76
N PRO A 488 -29.46 5.01 -11.22
CA PRO A 488 -29.77 6.39 -10.85
C PRO A 488 -28.78 6.93 -9.81
N ARG A 489 -28.15 8.08 -10.11
CA ARG A 489 -27.12 8.69 -9.26
C ARG A 489 -27.57 8.95 -7.81
N ASP A 490 -28.85 9.27 -7.62
CA ASP A 490 -29.43 9.54 -6.30
C ASP A 490 -29.69 8.29 -5.46
N GLU A 491 -29.76 7.12 -6.12
CA GLU A 491 -29.95 5.81 -5.48
C GLU A 491 -28.65 4.99 -5.45
N THR A 492 -27.50 5.61 -5.75
CA THR A 492 -26.21 4.92 -5.91
C THR A 492 -25.16 5.41 -4.91
N VAL A 493 -24.41 4.46 -4.34
CA VAL A 493 -23.16 4.68 -3.63
C VAL A 493 -21.99 4.12 -4.44
N VAL A 494 -20.85 4.82 -4.41
CA VAL A 494 -19.59 4.32 -5.00
C VAL A 494 -18.60 3.98 -3.88
N VAL A 495 -18.05 2.76 -3.92
CA VAL A 495 -16.86 2.37 -3.14
C VAL A 495 -15.61 2.51 -4.02
N LEU A 496 -14.52 3.01 -3.45
CA LEU A 496 -13.22 3.18 -4.10
C LEU A 496 -12.13 2.46 -3.29
N ASP A 497 -11.35 1.56 -3.92
CA ASP A 497 -10.09 1.02 -3.35
C ASP A 497 -8.90 1.14 -4.34
N PRO A 498 -8.52 2.37 -4.75
CA PRO A 498 -7.49 2.58 -5.76
C PRO A 498 -6.07 2.23 -5.28
N PRO A 499 -5.17 1.88 -6.21
CA PRO A 499 -3.76 1.63 -5.89
C PRO A 499 -3.07 2.86 -5.27
N ARG A 500 -1.90 2.66 -4.64
CA ARG A 500 -1.13 3.65 -3.85
C ARG A 500 -0.78 5.00 -4.52
N LYS A 501 -1.11 5.19 -5.81
CA LYS A 501 -1.06 6.48 -6.54
C LYS A 501 -2.31 7.36 -6.31
N GLY A 502 -3.36 6.81 -5.70
CA GLY A 502 -4.70 7.38 -5.66
C GLY A 502 -5.47 7.15 -6.96
N CYS A 503 -6.59 7.84 -7.09
CA CYS A 503 -7.30 7.97 -8.35
C CYS A 503 -6.46 8.80 -9.35
N ASP A 504 -6.87 8.78 -10.62
CA ASP A 504 -6.43 9.76 -11.62
C ASP A 504 -7.53 10.82 -11.87
N ALA A 505 -7.15 11.93 -12.48
CA ALA A 505 -8.02 13.08 -12.67
C ALA A 505 -9.24 12.76 -13.55
N ASP A 506 -9.06 11.89 -14.56
CA ASP A 506 -10.15 11.47 -15.46
C ASP A 506 -11.18 10.59 -14.73
N PHE A 507 -10.75 9.72 -13.82
CA PHE A 507 -11.67 9.00 -12.93
C PHE A 507 -12.43 9.96 -11.99
N LEU A 508 -11.74 10.87 -11.31
CA LEU A 508 -12.38 11.83 -10.39
C LEU A 508 -13.39 12.75 -11.11
N ALA A 509 -13.06 13.20 -12.33
CA ALA A 509 -13.96 14.00 -13.15
C ALA A 509 -15.22 13.22 -13.56
N GLN A 510 -15.10 11.94 -13.94
CA GLN A 510 -16.28 11.12 -14.21
C GLN A 510 -17.11 10.84 -12.95
N LEU A 511 -16.46 10.54 -11.83
CA LEU A 511 -17.13 10.28 -10.56
C LEU A 511 -18.00 11.48 -10.14
N ARG A 512 -17.47 12.70 -10.29
CA ARG A 512 -18.24 13.94 -10.05
C ARG A 512 -19.35 14.16 -11.07
N ARG A 513 -19.13 13.88 -12.35
CA ARG A 513 -20.16 14.00 -13.41
C ARG A 513 -21.31 13.02 -13.23
N PHE A 514 -21.03 11.76 -12.87
CA PHE A 514 -22.05 10.80 -12.43
C PHE A 514 -22.70 11.27 -11.12
N GLY A 515 -21.91 11.82 -10.20
CA GLY A 515 -22.37 12.50 -9.00
C GLY A 515 -23.24 11.61 -8.09
N PRO A 516 -22.76 10.42 -7.68
CA PRO A 516 -23.49 9.50 -6.81
C PRO A 516 -23.83 10.15 -5.46
N LYS A 517 -24.91 9.71 -4.82
CA LYS A 517 -25.41 10.26 -3.55
C LYS A 517 -24.39 10.22 -2.41
N ARG A 518 -23.55 9.17 -2.39
CA ARG A 518 -22.55 8.91 -1.36
C ARG A 518 -21.30 8.26 -1.99
N VAL A 519 -20.12 8.52 -1.42
CA VAL A 519 -18.86 7.88 -1.81
C VAL A 519 -18.16 7.38 -0.55
N LEU A 520 -17.68 6.14 -0.57
CA LEU A 520 -16.84 5.57 0.49
C LEU A 520 -15.48 5.19 -0.10
N TYR A 521 -14.42 5.78 0.42
CA TYR A 521 -13.08 5.70 -0.16
C TYR A 521 -12.13 5.04 0.84
N VAL A 522 -11.67 3.84 0.48
CA VAL A 522 -10.61 3.05 1.15
C VAL A 522 -9.25 3.40 0.53
N SER A 523 -8.17 3.52 1.32
CA SER A 523 -6.83 3.60 0.75
C SER A 523 -5.66 3.28 1.69
N CYS A 524 -4.77 2.43 1.19
CA CYS A 524 -3.45 2.12 1.73
C CYS A 524 -2.39 3.22 1.50
N ASN A 525 -2.82 4.39 1.00
CA ASN A 525 -2.04 5.63 1.00
C ASN A 525 -2.92 6.85 1.29
N VAL A 526 -3.07 7.15 2.58
CA VAL A 526 -3.90 8.26 3.06
C VAL A 526 -3.46 9.65 2.57
N HIS A 527 -2.22 9.81 2.11
CA HIS A 527 -1.74 11.07 1.52
C HIS A 527 -2.32 11.32 0.13
N THR A 528 -2.41 10.29 -0.72
CA THR A 528 -3.10 10.39 -2.02
C THR A 528 -4.62 10.42 -1.85
N GLN A 529 -5.17 9.70 -0.85
CA GLN A 529 -6.58 9.81 -0.49
C GLN A 529 -6.96 11.24 -0.09
N ALA A 530 -6.16 11.89 0.77
CA ALA A 530 -6.40 13.27 1.18
C ALA A 530 -6.46 14.24 -0.01
N ARG A 531 -5.50 14.14 -0.95
CA ARG A 531 -5.51 14.90 -2.22
C ARG A 531 -6.80 14.69 -3.01
N ASP A 532 -7.17 13.43 -3.22
CA ASP A 532 -8.29 13.05 -4.09
C ASP A 532 -9.65 13.41 -3.46
N VAL A 533 -9.81 13.21 -2.14
CA VAL A 533 -10.95 13.73 -1.37
C VAL A 533 -11.00 15.26 -1.44
N GLY A 534 -9.86 15.94 -1.38
CA GLY A 534 -9.76 17.38 -1.58
C GLY A 534 -10.34 17.87 -2.91
N VAL A 535 -10.09 17.15 -4.01
CA VAL A 535 -10.69 17.45 -5.32
C VAL A 535 -12.21 17.28 -5.30
N LEU A 536 -12.72 16.22 -4.68
CA LEU A 536 -14.16 15.97 -4.55
C LEU A 536 -14.86 17.04 -3.68
N VAL A 537 -14.18 17.54 -2.64
CA VAL A 537 -14.74 18.50 -1.68
C VAL A 537 -14.65 19.95 -2.15
N ARG A 538 -13.65 20.32 -2.96
CA ARG A 538 -13.59 21.66 -3.59
C ARG A 538 -14.53 21.81 -4.79
N GLY A 539 -14.85 20.72 -5.50
CA GLY A 539 -15.82 20.78 -6.61
C GLY A 539 -15.33 21.52 -7.86
N GLU A 540 -14.03 21.55 -8.13
CA GLU A 540 -13.43 22.34 -9.23
C GLU A 540 -13.83 21.80 -10.62
N GLY A 541 -14.64 22.58 -11.38
CA GLY A 541 -15.14 22.18 -12.70
C GLY A 541 -16.43 21.34 -12.63
N ASP A 542 -16.87 20.77 -13.75
CA ASP A 542 -18.19 20.13 -13.87
C ASP A 542 -18.48 19.00 -12.86
N GLY A 543 -19.74 18.90 -12.45
CA GLY A 543 -20.27 17.77 -11.65
C GLY A 543 -20.38 18.05 -10.16
N ALA A 544 -20.84 17.06 -9.41
CA ALA A 544 -21.18 17.20 -8.01
C ALA A 544 -19.98 17.55 -7.11
N ARG A 545 -20.27 18.33 -6.05
CA ARG A 545 -19.38 18.59 -4.91
C ARG A 545 -19.72 17.61 -3.76
N TYR A 546 -18.78 17.37 -2.86
CA TYR A 546 -18.92 16.48 -1.70
C TYR A 546 -18.57 17.17 -0.39
N ASP A 547 -19.14 16.68 0.71
CA ASP A 547 -18.75 17.03 2.08
C ASP A 547 -18.28 15.78 2.82
N ILE A 548 -17.29 15.92 3.71
CA ILE A 548 -16.71 14.80 4.45
C ILE A 548 -17.55 14.50 5.70
N GLU A 549 -18.14 13.30 5.78
CA GLU A 549 -18.88 12.84 6.95
C GLU A 549 -17.95 12.32 8.04
N SER A 550 -16.99 11.47 7.67
CA SER A 550 -16.05 10.88 8.62
C SER A 550 -14.74 10.44 7.97
N LEU A 551 -13.68 10.46 8.78
CA LEU A 551 -12.32 10.03 8.44
C LEU A 551 -11.81 9.13 9.57
N VAL A 552 -11.37 7.92 9.24
CA VAL A 552 -10.85 6.95 10.23
C VAL A 552 -9.68 6.15 9.64
N GLY A 553 -8.74 5.73 10.49
CA GLY A 553 -7.70 4.78 10.13
C GLY A 553 -8.02 3.36 10.60
N PHE A 554 -7.64 2.35 9.84
CA PHE A 554 -7.61 0.94 10.24
C PHE A 554 -6.17 0.42 10.26
N ASP A 555 -5.84 -0.37 11.28
CA ASP A 555 -4.52 -1.00 11.37
C ASP A 555 -4.48 -2.36 10.68
N PHE A 556 -4.42 -2.37 9.35
CA PHE A 556 -4.17 -3.60 8.59
C PHE A 556 -2.76 -4.18 8.81
N PHE A 557 -1.81 -3.39 9.31
CA PHE A 557 -0.40 -3.75 9.41
C PHE A 557 0.22 -3.33 10.76
N PRO A 558 -0.15 -4.01 11.87
CA PRO A 558 0.49 -3.85 13.18
C PRO A 558 2.01 -3.95 13.12
N GLN A 559 2.70 -3.32 14.07
CA GLN A 559 4.16 -3.18 14.11
C GLN A 559 4.79 -2.34 12.97
N THR A 560 4.00 -1.80 12.04
CA THR A 560 4.46 -0.97 10.92
C THR A 560 3.84 0.43 10.92
N GLY A 561 4.45 1.37 10.18
CA GLY A 561 3.92 2.72 9.95
C GLY A 561 2.71 2.81 9.02
N HIS A 562 2.25 1.71 8.41
CA HIS A 562 1.12 1.75 7.47
C HIS A 562 -0.23 1.91 8.19
N VAL A 563 -1.12 2.70 7.61
CA VAL A 563 -2.53 2.85 8.04
C VAL A 563 -3.42 2.82 6.79
N GLU A 564 -4.55 2.12 6.90
CA GLU A 564 -5.57 2.02 5.87
C GLU A 564 -6.63 3.08 6.15
N GLY A 565 -6.78 4.11 5.32
CA GLY A 565 -7.75 5.17 5.57
C GLY A 565 -9.12 4.84 5.00
N VAL A 566 -10.19 5.09 5.76
CA VAL A 566 -11.56 5.15 5.22
C VAL A 566 -12.08 6.58 5.34
N ALA A 567 -12.46 7.17 4.21
CA ALA A 567 -13.16 8.44 4.12
C ALA A 567 -14.59 8.22 3.62
N ILE A 568 -15.58 8.79 4.30
CA ILE A 568 -16.98 8.70 3.90
C ILE A 568 -17.45 10.10 3.51
N LEU A 569 -17.98 10.24 2.31
CA LEU A 569 -18.38 11.50 1.69
C LEU A 569 -19.86 11.47 1.32
N ASN A 570 -20.59 12.54 1.65
CA ASN A 570 -21.94 12.78 1.15
C ASN A 570 -21.89 13.79 0.00
N ARG A 571 -22.80 13.66 -0.97
CA ARG A 571 -22.93 14.66 -2.02
C ARG A 571 -23.53 15.95 -1.45
N HIS A 572 -22.92 17.10 -1.77
CA HIS A 572 -23.48 18.41 -1.46
C HIS A 572 -24.63 18.68 -2.44
N ASP A 573 -25.88 18.61 -1.96
CA ASP A 573 -27.08 18.78 -2.79
C ASP A 573 -27.46 20.27 -3.01
N GLY A 574 -26.62 21.22 -2.57
CA GLY A 574 -26.87 22.66 -2.70
C GLY A 574 -26.64 23.25 -4.11
N ASP A 575 -25.96 22.52 -5.00
CA ASP A 575 -25.51 23.01 -6.31
C ASP A 575 -26.28 22.39 -7.50
N ALA A 576 -27.44 21.78 -7.24
CA ALA A 576 -28.21 21.02 -8.23
C ALA A 576 -29.17 21.90 -9.07
N GLU A 577 -28.63 22.70 -9.99
CA GLU A 577 -29.41 23.13 -11.16
C GLU A 577 -29.87 21.88 -11.94
N PRO A 578 -31.16 21.77 -12.30
CA PRO A 578 -31.70 20.57 -12.92
C PRO A 578 -31.18 20.43 -14.36
N VAL A 579 -30.27 19.47 -14.57
CA VAL A 579 -29.91 19.00 -15.91
C VAL A 579 -31.16 18.43 -16.56
N GLN A 580 -31.66 19.12 -17.59
CA GLN A 580 -32.81 18.66 -18.36
C GLN A 580 -32.39 17.41 -19.13
N GLU A 581 -33.09 16.29 -18.90
CA GLU A 581 -32.95 15.10 -19.73
C GLU A 581 -33.54 15.42 -21.12
N GLU A 582 -32.69 15.58 -22.13
CA GLU A 582 -33.12 15.70 -23.53
C GLU A 582 -33.79 14.38 -23.95
N ALA A 583 -35.12 14.37 -23.95
CA ALA A 583 -35.91 13.26 -24.43
C ALA A 583 -35.61 13.02 -25.92
N VAL A 584 -34.99 11.87 -26.23
CA VAL A 584 -34.71 11.46 -27.62
C VAL A 584 -36.03 11.07 -28.29
N GLU A 585 -36.68 12.04 -28.91
CA GLU A 585 -37.94 11.86 -29.63
C GLU A 585 -37.71 10.96 -30.86
N GLN A 586 -38.37 9.81 -30.90
CA GLN A 586 -38.25 8.85 -32.01
C GLN A 586 -39.04 9.36 -33.22
N THR A 587 -38.34 9.88 -34.24
CA THR A 587 -38.94 10.18 -35.54
C THR A 587 -38.99 8.91 -36.41
N ASP A 588 -40.17 8.32 -36.58
CA ASP A 588 -40.44 7.31 -37.61
C ASP A 588 -40.23 7.89 -39.02
N SER A 589 -39.54 7.15 -39.90
CA SER A 589 -39.48 7.34 -41.37
C SER A 589 -38.86 6.12 -42.06
#